data_AF-A0A133UJ91-F1
#
_entry.id   AF-A0A133UJ91-F1
#
_cell.length_a   1.000
_cell.length_b   1.000
_cell.length_c   1.000
_cell.angle_alpha   90.00
_cell.angle_beta   90.00
_cell.angle_gamma   90.00
#
_symmetry.space_group_name_H-M   'P 1'
#
loop_
_entity.id
_entity.type
_entity.pdbx_description
1 polymer ?
#
loop_
_entity_poly.entity_id
_entity_poly.type
_entity_poly.pdbx_seq_one_letter_code
_entity_poly.pdbx_strand_id
1 'polypeptide(L)'
;MSSPPSSNYSSPQEKIRELQKLLEEKEEKIQELESELREARRTPEVQIVKEDLEHLVSQGKTNKELADYYGVSVSTIKRRVREYGLTGIRKPGGGVRKEKEIEVPEIEENWIPVEEYIRELDEKYHFIEKQAPAFQFINPNTLVCSDEKKNPEGEYTTVGIYFICLQSDVYFINYTRFKYSERPKDFEEIYNWTSENAFDSLKVRFSRTSFTVVRPIAYTFLKPGEKPEVVKAE
;
A
#
# COMPACT_ATOMS: atom_id res chain seq x y z
N MET A 1 34.79 7.95 -71.60
CA MET A 1 33.66 8.33 -70.74
C MET A 1 33.37 7.15 -69.85
N SER A 2 33.51 7.34 -68.53
CA SER A 2 33.52 6.27 -67.52
C SER A 2 32.11 5.71 -67.29
N SER A 3 31.99 4.38 -67.34
CA SER A 3 30.74 3.67 -67.01
C SER A 3 30.39 3.85 -65.52
N PRO A 4 29.10 4.01 -65.18
CA PRO A 4 28.67 4.16 -63.79
C PRO A 4 28.81 2.83 -63.04
N PRO A 5 29.05 2.86 -61.72
CA PRO A 5 29.22 1.66 -60.91
C PRO A 5 27.89 0.89 -60.84
N SER A 6 27.97 -0.41 -61.16
CA SER A 6 26.84 -1.34 -61.08
C SER A 6 26.34 -1.39 -59.64
N SER A 7 25.13 -0.91 -59.44
CA SER A 7 24.48 -0.85 -58.15
C SER A 7 23.94 -2.22 -57.79
N ASN A 8 24.62 -2.90 -56.87
CA ASN A 8 24.15 -4.14 -56.22
C ASN A 8 22.91 -3.84 -55.35
N TYR A 9 21.75 -3.60 -55.99
CA TYR A 9 20.47 -3.60 -55.30
C TYR A 9 19.98 -5.05 -55.22
N SER A 10 20.16 -5.65 -54.03
CA SER A 10 19.48 -6.89 -53.70
C SER A 10 17.97 -6.71 -53.85
N SER A 11 17.34 -7.62 -54.58
CA SER A 11 15.92 -7.57 -54.95
C SER A 11 15.06 -7.48 -53.68
N PRO A 12 13.94 -6.74 -53.67
CA PRO A 12 13.00 -6.73 -52.55
C PRO A 12 12.64 -8.13 -52.03
N GLN A 13 12.62 -9.13 -52.91
CA GLN A 13 12.37 -10.53 -52.56
C GLN A 13 13.51 -11.19 -51.77
N GLU A 14 14.77 -10.83 -52.07
CA GLU A 14 15.94 -11.31 -51.34
C GLU A 14 15.99 -10.71 -49.93
N LYS A 15 15.67 -9.41 -49.80
CA LYS A 15 15.56 -8.75 -48.49
C LYS A 15 14.46 -9.37 -47.63
N ILE A 16 13.31 -9.71 -48.22
CA ILE A 16 12.22 -10.41 -47.51
C ILE A 16 12.70 -11.77 -47.02
N ARG A 17 13.42 -12.53 -47.85
CA ARG A 17 13.96 -13.84 -47.50
C ARG A 17 15.00 -13.76 -46.39
N GLU A 18 15.87 -12.75 -46.43
CA GLU A 18 16.86 -12.48 -45.40
C GLU A 18 16.21 -12.10 -44.07
N LEU A 19 15.17 -11.25 -44.11
CA LEU A 19 14.39 -10.87 -42.93
C LEU A 19 13.64 -12.06 -42.32
N GLN A 20 13.08 -12.95 -43.14
CA GLN A 20 12.42 -14.16 -42.66
C GLN A 20 13.42 -15.08 -41.93
N LYS A 21 14.61 -15.26 -42.49
CA LYS A 21 15.67 -16.05 -41.84
C LYS A 21 16.11 -15.44 -40.51
N LEU A 22 16.27 -14.12 -40.46
CA LEU A 22 16.61 -13.40 -39.23
C LEU A 22 15.51 -13.48 -38.16
N LEU A 23 14.24 -13.58 -38.59
CA LEU A 23 13.11 -13.73 -37.66
C LEU A 23 13.14 -15.12 -37.01
N GLU A 24 13.34 -16.17 -37.81
CA GLU A 24 13.42 -17.56 -37.36
C GLU A 24 14.59 -17.76 -36.39
N GLU A 25 15.78 -17.24 -36.73
CA GLU A 25 16.96 -17.27 -35.84
C GLU A 25 16.70 -16.56 -34.49
N LYS A 26 15.90 -15.48 -34.48
CA LYS A 26 15.54 -14.77 -33.24
C LYS A 26 14.51 -15.54 -32.41
N GLU A 27 13.54 -16.18 -33.06
CA GLU A 27 12.54 -16.99 -32.38
C GLU A 27 13.19 -18.19 -31.67
N GLU A 28 14.12 -18.88 -32.34
CA GLU A 28 14.91 -19.96 -31.73
C GLU A 28 15.69 -19.46 -30.50
N LYS A 29 16.31 -18.29 -30.61
CA LYS A 29 17.08 -17.70 -29.49
C LYS A 29 16.21 -17.28 -28.31
N ILE A 30 14.98 -16.83 -28.56
CA ILE A 30 14.00 -16.54 -27.50
C ILE A 30 13.62 -17.84 -26.80
N GLN A 31 13.33 -18.91 -27.54
CA GLN A 31 12.98 -20.22 -26.95
C GLN A 31 14.12 -20.77 -26.08
N GLU A 32 15.37 -20.65 -26.54
CA GLU A 32 16.55 -21.04 -25.78
C GLU A 32 16.66 -20.25 -24.45
N LEU A 33 16.57 -18.92 -24.51
CA LEU A 33 16.64 -18.07 -23.31
C LEU A 33 15.49 -18.32 -22.32
N GLU A 34 14.28 -18.59 -22.81
CA GLU A 34 13.15 -18.95 -21.96
C GLU A 34 13.37 -20.29 -21.25
N SER A 35 14.00 -21.25 -21.93
CA SER A 35 14.36 -22.54 -21.35
C SER A 35 15.41 -22.40 -20.24
N GLU A 36 16.46 -21.60 -20.47
CA GLU A 36 17.49 -21.30 -19.48
C GLU A 36 16.91 -20.57 -18.25
N LEU A 37 16.05 -19.58 -18.47
CA LEU A 37 15.35 -18.87 -17.39
C LEU A 37 14.47 -19.83 -16.58
N ARG A 38 13.84 -20.81 -17.22
CA ARG A 38 13.03 -21.82 -16.55
C ARG A 38 13.89 -22.74 -15.68
N GLU A 39 15.07 -23.12 -16.14
CA GLU A 39 16.02 -23.91 -15.36
C GLU A 39 16.62 -23.10 -14.21
N ALA A 40 17.01 -21.84 -14.44
CA ALA A 40 17.52 -20.95 -13.40
C ALA A 40 16.47 -20.65 -12.32
N ARG A 41 15.17 -20.61 -12.68
CA ARG A 41 14.05 -20.47 -11.74
C ARG A 41 13.73 -21.75 -10.96
N ARG A 42 14.26 -22.92 -11.35
CA ARG A 42 14.18 -24.11 -10.49
C ARG A 42 15.11 -23.89 -9.29
N THR A 43 14.57 -23.31 -8.23
CA THR A 43 15.24 -23.28 -6.93
C THR A 43 15.60 -24.71 -6.53
N PRO A 44 16.83 -24.97 -6.06
CA PRO A 44 17.18 -26.28 -5.54
C PRO A 44 16.18 -26.65 -4.44
N GLU A 45 15.65 -27.87 -4.49
CA GLU A 45 14.77 -28.37 -3.43
C GLU A 45 15.58 -28.45 -2.14
N VAL A 46 15.43 -27.44 -1.28
CA VAL A 46 15.94 -27.51 0.09
C VAL A 46 15.20 -28.67 0.77
N GLN A 47 15.91 -29.78 0.98
CA GLN A 47 15.38 -30.94 1.66
C GLN A 47 15.29 -30.64 3.16
N ILE A 48 14.12 -30.20 3.60
CA ILE A 48 13.82 -30.08 5.03
C ILE A 48 13.59 -31.49 5.57
N VAL A 49 14.55 -32.00 6.35
CA VAL A 49 14.48 -33.31 7.01
C VAL A 49 13.42 -33.28 8.11
N LYS A 50 12.59 -34.32 8.18
CA LYS A 50 11.46 -34.40 9.13
C LYS A 50 11.92 -34.28 10.60
N GLU A 51 12.98 -35.00 10.96
CA GLU A 51 13.50 -35.07 12.33
C GLU A 51 14.00 -33.71 12.84
N ASP A 52 14.72 -32.98 11.99
CA ASP A 52 15.23 -31.64 12.29
C ASP A 52 14.07 -30.63 12.44
N LEU A 53 13.08 -30.70 11.54
CA LEU A 53 11.89 -29.86 11.63
C LEU A 53 11.07 -30.16 12.88
N GLU A 54 10.90 -31.43 13.24
CA GLU A 54 10.18 -31.87 14.44
C GLU A 54 10.87 -31.37 15.72
N HIS A 55 12.19 -31.48 15.79
CA HIS A 55 12.98 -30.96 16.92
C HIS A 55 12.76 -29.45 17.08
N LEU A 56 12.91 -28.66 16.02
CA LEU A 56 12.74 -27.20 16.08
C LEU A 56 11.28 -26.78 16.39
N VAL A 57 10.29 -27.51 15.86
CA VAL A 57 8.87 -27.27 16.17
C VAL A 57 8.57 -27.59 17.63
N SER A 58 9.16 -28.66 18.19
CA SER A 58 9.03 -29.03 19.60
C SER A 58 9.65 -28.00 20.55
N GLN A 59 10.70 -27.31 20.11
CA GLN A 59 11.33 -26.18 20.81
C GLN A 59 10.49 -24.89 20.76
N GLY A 60 9.35 -24.90 20.08
CA GLY A 60 8.44 -23.75 20.02
C GLY A 60 8.78 -22.71 18.95
N LYS A 61 9.69 -23.03 18.01
CA LYS A 61 10.02 -22.11 16.91
C LYS A 61 8.81 -21.82 16.02
N THR A 62 8.66 -20.54 15.69
CA THR A 62 7.59 -20.07 14.81
C THR A 62 7.85 -20.46 13.36
N ASN A 63 6.80 -20.53 12.53
CA ASN A 63 6.96 -20.76 11.09
C ASN A 63 7.84 -19.71 10.40
N LYS A 64 7.95 -18.49 10.97
CA LYS A 64 8.79 -17.42 10.45
C LYS A 64 10.27 -17.70 10.73
N GLU A 65 10.62 -18.00 11.97
CA GLU A 65 12.00 -18.35 12.34
C GLU A 65 12.50 -19.60 11.60
N LEU A 66 11.63 -20.59 11.39
CA LEU A 66 11.95 -21.78 10.61
C LEU A 66 12.20 -21.44 9.13
N ALA A 67 11.43 -20.51 8.57
CA ALA A 67 11.59 -20.07 7.19
C ALA A 67 12.94 -19.38 6.99
N ASP A 68 13.31 -18.51 7.92
CA ASP A 68 14.60 -17.83 7.94
C ASP A 68 15.77 -18.84 8.12
N TYR A 69 15.60 -19.82 9.01
CA TYR A 69 16.61 -20.86 9.27
C TYR A 69 16.92 -21.73 8.05
N TYR A 70 15.88 -22.17 7.32
CA TYR A 70 16.04 -23.01 6.14
C TYR A 70 16.22 -22.21 4.83
N GLY A 71 16.16 -20.88 4.87
CA GLY A 71 16.24 -20.03 3.69
C GLY A 71 15.08 -20.25 2.70
N VAL A 72 13.90 -20.62 3.20
CA VAL A 72 12.71 -20.92 2.38
C VAL A 72 11.55 -20.00 2.72
N SER A 73 10.50 -20.02 1.90
CA SER A 73 9.28 -19.29 2.21
C SER A 73 8.54 -19.88 3.43
N VAL A 74 7.84 -19.02 4.17
CA VAL A 74 6.95 -19.42 5.28
C VAL A 74 5.87 -20.41 4.80
N SER A 75 5.40 -20.28 3.56
CA SER A 75 4.46 -21.22 2.95
C SER A 75 5.08 -22.61 2.75
N THR A 76 6.36 -22.69 2.37
CA THR A 76 7.10 -23.97 2.31
C THR A 76 7.14 -24.65 3.67
N ILE A 77 7.47 -23.92 4.74
CA ILE A 77 7.47 -24.46 6.10
C ILE A 77 6.06 -24.92 6.52
N LYS A 78 5.03 -24.09 6.30
CA LYS A 78 3.64 -24.45 6.62
C LYS A 78 3.21 -25.73 5.92
N ARG A 79 3.60 -25.91 4.65
CA ARG A 79 3.34 -27.12 3.88
C ARG A 79 4.05 -28.33 4.49
N ARG A 80 5.35 -28.23 4.79
CA ARG A 80 6.14 -29.33 5.38
C ARG A 80 5.68 -29.73 6.78
N VAL A 81 5.33 -28.77 7.64
CA VAL A 81 4.73 -29.01 8.96
C VAL A 81 3.42 -29.81 8.84
N ARG A 82 2.60 -29.54 7.82
CA ARG A 82 1.38 -30.29 7.54
C ARG A 82 1.67 -31.67 6.97
N GLU A 83 2.54 -31.77 5.97
CA GLU A 83 2.95 -33.05 5.35
C GLU A 83 3.53 -34.02 6.39
N TYR A 84 4.27 -33.51 7.38
CA TYR A 84 4.85 -34.33 8.45
C TYR A 84 3.96 -34.50 9.69
N GLY A 85 2.74 -33.97 9.70
CA GLY A 85 1.79 -34.14 10.79
C GLY A 85 2.16 -33.40 12.10
N LEU A 86 3.02 -32.38 12.03
CA LEU A 86 3.53 -31.65 13.20
C LEU A 86 2.56 -30.58 13.72
N THR A 87 1.31 -30.57 13.26
CA THR A 87 0.30 -29.53 13.50
C THR A 87 -0.22 -29.46 14.95
N GLY A 88 0.13 -30.41 15.81
CA GLY A 88 -0.29 -30.46 17.23
C GLY A 88 0.87 -30.54 18.24
N ILE A 89 2.13 -30.52 17.78
CA ILE A 89 3.31 -30.63 18.65
C ILE A 89 3.57 -29.32 19.41
N ARG A 90 3.16 -28.20 18.81
CA ARG A 90 3.27 -26.90 19.45
C ARG A 90 2.36 -26.90 20.67
N LYS A 91 2.94 -26.62 21.84
CA LYS A 91 2.13 -26.25 23.01
C LYS A 91 1.11 -25.20 22.56
N PRO A 92 -0.19 -25.33 22.89
CA PRO A 92 -1.16 -24.29 22.58
C PRO A 92 -0.65 -23.03 23.26
N GLY A 93 0.00 -22.18 22.46
CA GLY A 93 0.31 -20.82 22.86
C GLY A 93 -1.04 -20.19 23.01
N GLY A 94 -1.54 -20.15 24.26
CA GLY A 94 -2.55 -19.23 24.69
C GLY A 94 -2.02 -17.85 24.35
N GLY A 95 -2.25 -17.44 23.11
CA GLY A 95 -2.11 -16.08 22.69
C GLY A 95 -3.21 -15.34 23.40
N VAL A 96 -2.98 -15.01 24.67
CA VAL A 96 -3.28 -13.66 25.10
C VAL A 96 -2.57 -12.83 24.05
N ARG A 97 -3.34 -12.30 23.08
CA ARG A 97 -2.89 -11.12 22.36
C ARG A 97 -2.47 -10.22 23.51
N LYS A 98 -1.17 -9.99 23.70
CA LYS A 98 -0.76 -8.81 24.44
C LYS A 98 -1.44 -7.71 23.63
N GLU A 99 -2.55 -7.20 24.16
CA GLU A 99 -2.96 -5.84 23.87
C GLU A 99 -1.64 -5.09 23.95
N LYS A 100 -1.16 -4.62 22.80
CA LYS A 100 -0.15 -3.59 22.86
C LYS A 100 -0.79 -2.56 23.76
N GLU A 101 -0.23 -2.39 24.94
CA GLU A 101 -0.45 -1.20 25.73
C GLU A 101 -0.04 -0.10 24.76
N ILE A 102 -1.04 0.49 24.09
CA ILE A 102 -0.83 1.63 23.24
C ILE A 102 -0.39 2.67 24.26
N GLU A 103 0.90 2.99 24.28
CA GLU A 103 1.33 4.25 24.83
C GLU A 103 0.57 5.29 24.01
N VAL A 104 -0.58 5.72 24.54
CA VAL A 104 -1.37 6.78 23.94
C VAL A 104 -0.40 7.95 23.92
N PRO A 105 0.09 8.38 22.74
CA PRO A 105 1.04 9.47 22.69
C PRO A 105 0.35 10.63 23.40
N GLU A 106 1.01 11.16 24.44
CA GLU A 106 0.55 12.35 25.15
C GLU A 106 0.27 13.40 24.08
N ILE A 107 -1.01 13.71 23.86
CA ILE A 107 -1.43 14.56 22.74
C ILE A 107 -0.97 15.97 23.10
N GLU A 108 0.21 16.36 22.64
CA GLU A 108 0.68 17.74 22.77
C GLU A 108 -0.38 18.65 22.13
N GLU A 109 -0.85 19.63 22.91
CA GLU A 109 -1.89 20.60 22.53
C GLU A 109 -1.36 21.64 21.54
N ASN A 110 -0.73 21.22 20.45
CA ASN A 110 -0.24 22.12 19.41
C ASN A 110 -1.36 22.41 18.39
N TRP A 111 -2.41 23.10 18.84
CA TRP A 111 -3.51 23.52 17.98
C TRP A 111 -3.18 24.81 17.23
N ILE A 112 -3.13 24.72 15.91
CA ILE A 112 -2.91 25.86 15.02
C ILE A 112 -4.13 26.10 14.12
N PRO A 113 -4.32 27.32 13.58
CA PRO A 113 -5.36 27.57 12.60
C PRO A 113 -5.21 26.66 11.37
N VAL A 114 -6.33 26.12 10.86
CA VAL A 114 -6.33 25.31 9.63
C VAL A 114 -5.74 26.08 8.46
N GLU A 115 -6.08 27.37 8.32
CA GLU A 115 -5.56 28.22 7.26
C GLU A 115 -4.03 28.30 7.26
N GLU A 116 -3.43 28.41 8.45
CA GLU A 116 -1.98 28.47 8.62
C GLU A 116 -1.32 27.13 8.23
N TYR A 117 -1.87 26.02 8.72
CA TYR A 117 -1.39 24.69 8.35
C TYR A 117 -1.49 24.43 6.84
N ILE A 118 -2.62 24.78 6.21
CA ILE A 118 -2.81 24.59 4.78
C ILE A 118 -1.88 25.50 3.97
N ARG A 119 -1.58 26.72 4.45
CA ARG A 119 -0.59 27.61 3.83
C ARG A 119 0.81 26.99 3.83
N GLU A 120 1.26 26.42 4.94
CA GLU A 120 2.56 25.74 5.01
C GLU A 120 2.65 24.55 4.03
N LEU A 121 1.56 23.79 3.89
CA LEU A 121 1.49 22.73 2.90
C LEU A 121 1.51 23.27 1.48
N ASP A 122 0.84 24.39 1.22
CA ASP A 122 0.81 25.01 -0.10
C ASP A 122 2.17 25.56 -0.52
N GLU A 123 2.94 26.13 0.41
CA GLU A 123 4.31 26.55 0.16
C GLU A 123 5.21 25.39 -0.27
N LYS A 124 4.93 24.19 0.24
CA LYS A 124 5.70 22.97 -0.06
C LYS A 124 5.24 22.25 -1.34
N TYR A 125 3.94 22.20 -1.58
CA TYR A 125 3.33 21.36 -2.63
C TYR A 125 2.75 22.17 -3.79
N HIS A 126 2.59 23.49 -3.64
CA HIS A 126 2.05 24.39 -4.66
C HIS A 126 0.71 23.90 -5.23
N PHE A 127 -0.32 23.83 -4.38
CA PHE A 127 -1.61 23.27 -4.78
C PHE A 127 -2.31 24.18 -5.79
N ILE A 128 -2.85 23.59 -6.87
CA ILE A 128 -3.69 24.33 -7.81
C ILE A 128 -5.07 24.61 -7.21
N GLU A 129 -5.64 23.62 -6.51
CA GLU A 129 -6.94 23.73 -5.86
C GLU A 129 -6.85 23.28 -4.39
N LYS A 130 -7.46 24.08 -3.51
CA LYS A 130 -7.36 23.94 -2.05
C LYS A 130 -8.73 23.60 -1.48
N GLN A 131 -9.04 22.31 -1.33
CA GLN A 131 -10.17 21.87 -0.51
C GLN A 131 -9.75 21.82 0.96
N ALA A 132 -9.69 22.98 1.61
CA ALA A 132 -9.32 23.07 3.01
C ALA A 132 -10.43 22.52 3.94
N PRO A 133 -10.08 21.94 5.09
CA PRO A 133 -11.06 21.61 6.13
C PRO A 133 -11.87 22.83 6.55
N ALA A 134 -13.18 22.68 6.69
CA ALA A 134 -14.10 23.75 7.12
C ALA A 134 -14.03 24.08 8.63
N PHE A 135 -12.98 23.62 9.31
CA PHE A 135 -12.79 23.77 10.76
C PHE A 135 -11.79 24.89 11.05
N GLN A 136 -11.89 25.48 12.25
CA GLN A 136 -10.99 26.58 12.62
C GLN A 136 -9.58 26.11 12.99
N PHE A 137 -9.46 24.99 13.70
CA PHE A 137 -8.20 24.53 14.25
C PHE A 137 -7.87 23.10 13.82
N ILE A 138 -6.57 22.82 13.73
CA ILE A 138 -6.01 21.49 13.52
C ILE A 138 -4.85 21.27 14.48
N ASN A 139 -4.72 20.04 14.97
CA ASN A 139 -3.51 19.59 15.64
C ASN A 139 -2.61 18.89 14.59
N PRO A 140 -1.43 19.44 14.21
CA PRO A 140 -0.57 18.85 13.18
C PRO A 140 0.01 17.48 13.55
N ASN A 141 0.06 17.14 14.84
CA ASN A 141 0.58 15.86 15.31
C ASN A 141 -0.47 14.74 15.13
N THR A 142 -1.74 15.03 15.43
CA THR A 142 -2.83 14.05 15.32
C THR A 142 -3.63 14.16 14.02
N LEU A 143 -3.46 15.26 13.29
CA LEU A 143 -4.24 15.68 12.12
C LEU A 143 -5.72 15.94 12.41
N VAL A 144 -6.14 15.95 13.69
CA VAL A 144 -7.54 16.14 14.07
C VAL A 144 -7.93 17.59 13.87
N CYS A 145 -9.05 17.81 13.19
CA CYS A 145 -9.66 19.13 13.01
C CYS A 145 -10.81 19.34 14.00
N SER A 146 -10.97 20.57 14.47
CA SER A 146 -12.02 20.98 15.40
C SER A 146 -12.29 22.48 15.31
N ASP A 147 -13.50 22.91 15.66
CA ASP A 147 -13.82 24.35 15.78
C ASP A 147 -13.30 24.95 17.08
N GLU A 148 -12.93 24.09 18.03
CA GLU A 148 -12.30 24.48 19.29
C GLU A 148 -10.87 23.91 19.34
N LYS A 149 -9.97 24.51 20.13
CA LYS A 149 -8.60 24.01 20.33
C LYS A 149 -8.55 22.77 21.24
N LYS A 150 -9.38 21.77 20.93
CA LYS A 150 -9.50 20.51 21.67
C LYS A 150 -10.03 19.41 20.76
N ASN A 151 -9.79 18.17 21.17
CA ASN A 151 -10.35 17.02 20.46
C ASN A 151 -11.88 17.07 20.48
N PRO A 152 -12.53 16.68 19.38
CA PRO A 152 -13.98 16.70 19.30
C PRO A 152 -14.56 15.65 20.25
N GLU A 153 -15.57 16.06 21.03
CA GLU A 153 -16.22 15.22 22.04
C GLU A 153 -17.53 14.61 21.52
N GLY A 154 -17.75 13.34 21.85
CA GLY A 154 -18.99 12.63 21.59
C GLY A 154 -18.81 11.35 20.77
N GLU A 155 -19.88 10.93 20.10
CA GLU A 155 -19.91 9.72 19.32
C GLU A 155 -20.10 10.00 17.82
N TYR A 156 -19.39 9.24 17.00
CA TYR A 156 -19.27 9.44 15.56
C TYR A 156 -19.52 8.14 14.80
N THR A 157 -19.89 8.27 13.53
CA THR A 157 -20.09 7.10 12.65
C THR A 157 -19.23 7.13 11.41
N THR A 158 -18.78 8.33 11.03
CA THR A 158 -18.11 8.59 9.77
C THR A 158 -16.89 9.45 10.03
N VAL A 159 -15.78 9.08 9.41
CA VAL A 159 -14.57 9.89 9.38
C VAL A 159 -14.42 10.53 8.00
N GLY A 160 -14.16 11.83 7.99
CA GLY A 160 -13.70 12.57 6.83
C GLY A 160 -12.20 12.63 6.82
N ILE A 161 -11.60 12.37 5.66
CA ILE A 161 -10.14 12.38 5.49
C ILE A 161 -9.81 13.35 4.37
N TYR A 162 -9.04 14.38 4.72
CA TYR A 162 -8.37 15.26 3.78
C TYR A 162 -6.99 14.68 3.49
N PHE A 163 -6.60 14.66 2.23
CA PHE A 163 -5.33 14.08 1.80
C PHE A 163 -4.77 14.81 0.59
N ILE A 164 -3.45 14.79 0.48
CA ILE A 164 -2.76 15.26 -0.72
C ILE A 164 -2.76 14.13 -1.74
N CYS A 165 -3.16 14.44 -2.97
CA CYS A 165 -2.97 13.55 -4.11
C CYS A 165 -2.20 14.26 -5.23
N LEU A 166 -1.50 13.45 -6.03
CA LEU A 166 -0.79 13.87 -7.24
C LEU A 166 -1.56 13.32 -8.45
N GLN A 167 -1.86 14.19 -9.40
CA GLN A 167 -2.40 13.81 -10.71
C GLN A 167 -1.73 14.66 -11.78
N SER A 168 -1.16 14.02 -12.81
CA SER A 168 -0.51 14.71 -13.93
C SER A 168 0.52 15.76 -13.48
N ASP A 169 1.39 15.38 -12.53
CA ASP A 169 2.43 16.23 -11.93
C ASP A 169 1.95 17.45 -11.14
N VAL A 170 0.65 17.49 -10.82
CA VAL A 170 0.04 18.55 -10.00
C VAL A 170 -0.46 17.98 -8.68
N TYR A 171 -0.19 18.70 -7.59
CA TYR A 171 -0.71 18.38 -6.27
C TYR A 171 -2.08 19.04 -6.02
N PHE A 172 -2.97 18.25 -5.40
CA PHE A 172 -4.29 18.68 -4.99
C PHE A 172 -4.54 18.27 -3.54
N ILE A 173 -5.34 19.06 -2.83
CA ILE A 173 -5.99 18.60 -1.61
C ILE A 173 -7.37 18.07 -1.99
N ASN A 174 -7.64 16.82 -1.60
CA ASN A 174 -8.92 16.17 -1.84
C ASN A 174 -9.52 15.69 -0.53
N TYR A 175 -10.84 15.50 -0.52
CA TYR A 175 -11.62 15.09 0.64
C TYR A 175 -12.44 13.85 0.33
N THR A 176 -12.45 12.90 1.27
CA THR A 176 -13.33 11.74 1.19
C THR A 176 -13.88 11.33 2.54
N ARG A 177 -14.95 10.53 2.53
CA ARG A 177 -15.62 10.04 3.73
C ARG A 177 -15.60 8.53 3.79
N PHE A 178 -15.31 8.00 4.98
CA PHE A 178 -15.40 6.58 5.30
C PHE A 178 -16.40 6.39 6.42
N LYS A 179 -17.47 5.63 6.15
CA LYS A 179 -18.37 5.16 7.20
C LYS A 179 -17.64 4.08 7.99
N TYR A 180 -17.32 4.36 9.25
CA TYR A 180 -16.60 3.46 10.14
C TYR A 180 -17.55 2.42 10.75
N SER A 181 -18.69 2.86 11.26
CA SER A 181 -19.66 2.00 11.96
C SER A 181 -21.10 2.43 11.66
N GLU A 182 -22.04 1.48 11.78
CA GLU A 182 -23.48 1.78 11.75
C GLU A 182 -23.98 2.38 13.06
N ARG A 183 -23.34 2.01 14.16
CA ARG A 183 -23.62 2.54 15.50
C ARG A 183 -22.61 3.64 15.84
N PRO A 184 -23.03 4.71 16.53
CA PRO A 184 -22.11 5.72 17.03
C PRO A 184 -21.00 5.07 17.87
N LYS A 185 -19.78 5.58 17.74
CA LYS A 185 -18.57 5.14 18.43
C LYS A 185 -17.85 6.34 19.02
N ASP A 186 -17.19 6.16 20.16
CA ASP A 186 -16.43 7.24 20.78
C ASP A 186 -15.30 7.72 19.86
N PHE A 187 -14.88 8.97 20.09
CA PHE A 187 -13.79 9.61 19.34
C PHE A 187 -12.51 8.79 19.32
N GLU A 188 -12.11 8.22 20.46
CA GLU A 188 -10.81 7.56 20.60
C GLU A 188 -10.75 6.27 19.76
N GLU A 189 -11.82 5.47 19.77
CA GLU A 189 -11.94 4.26 18.95
C GLU A 189 -11.79 4.59 17.46
N ILE A 190 -12.57 5.56 16.97
CA ILE A 190 -12.57 5.91 15.53
C ILE A 190 -11.27 6.62 15.12
N TYR A 191 -10.70 7.45 16.00
CA TYR A 191 -9.42 8.11 15.77
C TYR A 191 -8.27 7.10 15.68
N ASN A 192 -8.16 6.18 16.64
CA ASN A 192 -7.11 5.17 16.66
C ASN A 192 -7.16 4.34 15.39
N TRP A 193 -8.34 3.84 15.03
CA TRP A 193 -8.52 3.12 13.76
C TRP A 193 -8.12 3.97 12.55
N THR A 194 -8.55 5.23 12.50
CA THR A 194 -8.26 6.12 11.36
C THR A 194 -6.76 6.38 11.25
N SER A 195 -6.09 6.72 12.35
CA SER A 195 -4.65 7.03 12.37
C SER A 195 -3.80 5.87 11.83
N GLU A 196 -4.20 4.62 12.12
CA GLU A 196 -3.52 3.41 11.67
C GLU A 196 -3.85 3.05 10.21
N ASN A 197 -5.09 3.30 9.76
CA ASN A 197 -5.61 2.71 8.53
C ASN A 197 -5.91 3.72 7.41
N ALA A 198 -5.83 5.03 7.68
CA ALA A 198 -6.24 6.08 6.75
C ALA A 198 -5.53 5.98 5.40
N PHE A 199 -4.20 5.88 5.42
CA PHE A 199 -3.40 5.88 4.19
C PHE A 199 -3.66 4.65 3.32
N ASP A 200 -3.71 3.46 3.92
CA ASP A 200 -4.00 2.23 3.20
C ASP A 200 -5.44 2.21 2.67
N SER A 201 -6.40 2.71 3.47
CA SER A 201 -7.79 2.87 3.04
C SER A 201 -7.92 3.80 1.84
N LEU A 202 -7.19 4.92 1.82
CA LEU A 202 -7.13 5.82 0.67
C LEU A 202 -6.51 5.14 -0.56
N LYS A 203 -5.37 4.45 -0.41
CA LYS A 203 -4.72 3.73 -1.52
C LYS A 203 -5.65 2.69 -2.14
N VAL A 204 -6.33 1.89 -1.32
CA VAL A 204 -7.28 0.89 -1.82
C VAL A 204 -8.43 1.56 -2.57
N ARG A 205 -9.03 2.62 -1.99
CA ARG A 205 -10.16 3.34 -2.58
C ARG A 205 -9.81 3.97 -3.93
N PHE A 206 -8.62 4.54 -4.06
CA PHE A 206 -8.19 5.26 -5.25
C PHE A 206 -7.28 4.44 -6.19
N SER A 207 -7.09 3.15 -5.90
CA SER A 207 -6.22 2.23 -6.68
C SER A 207 -6.57 2.13 -8.18
N ARG A 208 -7.82 2.41 -8.55
CA ARG A 208 -8.31 2.36 -9.94
C ARG A 208 -8.41 3.73 -10.61
N THR A 209 -7.96 4.78 -9.94
CA THR A 209 -8.01 6.15 -10.45
C THR A 209 -6.62 6.61 -10.92
N SER A 210 -6.55 7.73 -11.64
CA SER A 210 -5.30 8.38 -12.00
C SER A 210 -4.63 9.12 -10.82
N PHE A 211 -5.26 9.13 -9.64
CA PHE A 211 -4.74 9.81 -8.46
C PHE A 211 -3.68 8.95 -7.75
N THR A 212 -2.52 9.53 -7.49
CA THR A 212 -1.55 8.97 -6.54
C THR A 212 -1.76 9.63 -5.18
N VAL A 213 -2.19 8.86 -4.19
CA VAL A 213 -2.33 9.34 -2.82
C VAL A 213 -0.94 9.55 -2.21
N VAL A 214 -0.64 10.78 -1.78
CA VAL A 214 0.65 11.15 -1.19
C VAL A 214 0.64 10.93 0.31
N ARG A 215 -0.28 11.58 1.04
CA ARG A 215 -0.47 11.39 2.49
C ARG A 215 -1.81 11.97 2.99
N PRO A 216 -2.38 11.44 4.08
CA PRO A 216 -3.42 12.15 4.85
C PRO A 216 -2.85 13.43 5.46
N ILE A 217 -3.69 14.46 5.56
CA ILE A 217 -3.33 15.76 6.14
C ILE A 217 -4.30 16.27 7.19
N ALA A 218 -5.55 15.78 7.22
CA ALA A 218 -6.55 16.18 8.20
C ALA A 218 -7.64 15.11 8.39
N TYR A 219 -8.15 14.97 9.61
CA TYR A 219 -9.25 14.10 9.98
C TYR A 219 -10.41 14.91 10.57
N THR A 220 -11.62 14.58 10.14
CA THR A 220 -12.86 15.17 10.65
C THR A 220 -13.82 14.07 11.08
N PHE A 221 -14.61 14.31 12.13
CA PHE A 221 -15.47 13.29 12.71
C PHE A 221 -16.93 13.75 12.63
N LEU A 222 -17.76 12.97 11.96
CA LEU A 222 -19.15 13.33 11.64
C LEU A 222 -20.12 12.52 12.49
N LYS A 223 -21.10 13.23 13.06
CA LYS A 223 -22.11 12.62 13.94
C LYS A 223 -23.15 11.84 13.12
N PRO A 224 -23.76 10.79 13.72
CA PRO A 224 -24.86 10.07 13.07
C PRO A 224 -26.01 11.02 12.76
N GLY A 225 -26.37 11.14 11.48
CA GLY A 225 -27.52 11.95 11.03
C GLY A 225 -27.19 13.35 10.51
N GLU A 226 -25.94 13.80 10.58
CA GLU A 226 -25.47 14.95 9.81
C GLU A 226 -25.46 14.57 8.31
N LYS A 227 -26.59 14.80 7.62
CA LYS A 227 -26.56 14.89 6.15
C LYS A 227 -25.79 16.16 5.80
N PRO A 228 -24.84 16.12 4.86
CA PRO A 228 -24.15 17.32 4.43
C PRO A 228 -25.15 18.31 3.82
N GLU A 229 -25.04 19.58 4.15
CA GLU A 229 -25.50 20.61 3.23
C GLU A 229 -24.82 20.34 1.89
N VAL A 230 -25.63 20.10 0.86
CA VAL A 230 -25.15 20.01 -0.50
C VAL A 230 -24.59 21.39 -0.81
N VAL A 231 -23.26 21.52 -0.83
CA VAL A 231 -22.59 22.69 -1.40
C VAL A 231 -23.00 22.70 -2.86
N LYS A 232 -24.02 23.48 -3.19
CA LYS A 232 -24.30 23.85 -4.57
C LYS A 232 -23.12 24.72 -4.99
N ALA A 233 -22.35 24.22 -5.94
CA ALA A 233 -21.44 25.08 -6.69
C ALA A 233 -22.32 26.11 -7.42
N GLU A 234 -22.16 27.39 -7.07
CA GLU A 234 -22.53 28.52 -7.93
C GLU A 234 -21.35 28.87 -8.85
#